data_AF-A0A2V7F069-F1
#
_entry.id   AF-A0A2V7F069-F1
#
_cell.length_a   1.000
_cell.length_b   1.000
_cell.length_c   1.000
_cell.angle_alpha   90.00
_cell.angle_beta   90.00
_cell.angle_gamma   90.00
#
_symmetry.space_group_name_H-M   'P 1'
#
loop_
_entity.id
_entity.type
_entity.pdbx_description
1 polymer ?
#
loop_
_entity_poly.entity_id
_entity_poly.type
_entity_poly.pdbx_seq_one_letter_code
_entity_poly.pdbx_strand_id
1 'polypeptide(L)' 'MRNDSPYRVTDVQLEVEGLTPDERSAGRRVVWALGDIEPGGESSFVTEAMDGAVTYRITVTSFDLVSVGSKH' A
#
# COMPACT_ATOMS: atom_id res chain seq x y z
N MET A 1 -0.91 5.54 -3.84
CA MET A 1 0.42 4.89 -3.79
C MET A 1 1.04 5.00 -5.16
N ARG A 2 2.34 5.29 -5.25
CA ARG A 2 3.06 5.38 -6.52
C ARG A 2 4.16 4.33 -6.59
N ASN A 3 4.32 3.69 -7.74
CA ASN A 3 5.42 2.78 -8.02
C ASN A 3 6.59 3.54 -8.62
N ASP A 4 7.56 3.94 -7.80
CA ASP A 4 8.74 4.67 -8.26
C ASP A 4 9.85 3.74 -8.79
N SER A 5 9.62 2.43 -8.77
CA SER A 5 10.58 1.44 -9.25
C SER A 5 10.55 1.32 -10.78
N PRO A 6 11.60 0.74 -11.40
CA PRO A 6 11.61 0.45 -12.83
C PRO A 6 10.83 -0.82 -13.18
N TYR A 7 10.15 -1.47 -12.24
CA TYR A 7 9.46 -2.75 -12.44
C TYR A 7 7.96 -2.53 -12.52
N ARG A 8 7.30 -3.32 -13.36
CA ARG A 8 5.86 -3.54 -13.28
C ARG A 8 5.59 -4.52 -12.15
N VAL A 9 4.76 -4.12 -11.18
CA VAL A 9 4.41 -4.95 -10.01
C VAL A 9 2.91 -5.19 -9.95
N THR A 10 2.50 -6.25 -9.26
CA THR A 10 1.10 -6.59 -9.00
C THR A 10 0.96 -7.16 -7.60
N ASP A 11 -0.27 -7.49 -7.21
CA ASP A 11 -0.58 -8.13 -5.92
C ASP A 11 0.13 -7.42 -4.75
N VAL A 12 0.06 -6.09 -4.74
CA VAL A 12 0.75 -5.28 -3.73
C VAL A 12 -0.06 -5.34 -2.43
N GLN A 13 0.52 -5.97 -1.43
CA GLN A 13 -0.04 -6.08 -0.09
C GLN A 13 0.46 -4.93 0.79
N LEU A 14 -0.49 -4.35 1.53
CA LEU A 14 -0.26 -3.23 2.43
C LEU A 14 -0.76 -3.62 3.82
N GLU A 15 0.09 -3.44 4.83
CA GLU A 15 -0.36 -3.38 6.22
C GLU A 15 -0.71 -1.92 6.56
N VAL A 16 -1.93 -1.72 7.03
CA VAL A 16 -2.43 -0.44 7.53
C VAL A 16 -2.61 -0.55 9.03
N GLU A 17 -1.87 0.25 9.78
CA GLU A 17 -2.02 0.40 11.23
C GLU A 17 -2.68 1.75 11.53
N GLY A 18 -3.81 1.71 12.22
CA GLY A 18 -4.44 2.90 12.78
C GLY A 18 -3.83 3.22 14.14
N LEU A 19 -3.51 4.49 14.39
CA LEU A 19 -2.91 4.97 15.62
C LEU A 19 -3.84 5.97 16.31
N THR A 20 -3.98 5.83 17.63
CA THR A 20 -4.69 6.78 18.50
C THR A 20 -3.89 8.08 18.67
N PRO A 21 -4.44 9.14 19.31
CA PRO A 21 -3.71 10.38 19.57
C PRO A 21 -2.41 10.18 20.38
N ASP A 22 -2.37 9.16 21.23
CA ASP A 22 -1.20 8.81 22.05
C ASP A 22 -0.22 7.86 21.33
N GLU A 23 -0.33 7.74 20.00
CA GLU A 23 0.48 6.88 19.14
C GLU A 23 0.38 5.36 19.45
N ARG A 24 -0.69 4.93 20.13
CA ARG A 24 -0.94 3.50 20.37
C ARG A 24 -1.72 2.90 19.21
N SER A 25 -1.52 1.60 18.96
CA SER A 25 -2.28 0.88 17.93
C SER A 25 -3.77 0.85 18.28
N ALA A 26 -4.61 1.42 17.42
CA ALA A 26 -6.06 1.31 17.45
C ALA A 26 -6.56 0.07 16.69
N GLY A 27 -5.71 -0.48 15.83
CA GLY A 27 -6.00 -1.68 15.04
C GLY A 27 -5.04 -1.84 13.86
N ARG A 28 -5.09 -3.02 13.24
CA ARG A 28 -4.36 -3.31 12.00
C ARG A 28 -5.24 -4.04 11.01
N ARG A 29 -5.02 -3.76 9.73
CA ARG A 29 -5.69 -4.43 8.61
C ARG A 29 -4.69 -4.64 7.48
N VAL A 30 -4.88 -5.74 6.76
CA VAL A 30 -4.18 -6.01 5.51
C VAL A 30 -5.12 -5.65 4.37
N VAL A 31 -4.62 -4.86 3.42
CA VAL A 31 -5.34 -4.50 2.19
C VAL A 31 -4.45 -4.72 0.98
N TRP A 32 -5.10 -4.78 -0.19
CA TRP A 32 -4.43 -5.00 -1.46
C TRP A 32 -4.65 -3.79 -2.37
N ALA A 33 -3.58 -3.31 -3.01
CA ALA A 33 -3.72 -2.48 -4.19
C ALA A 33 -3.80 -3.42 -5.39
N LEU A 34 -5.02 -3.61 -5.90
CA LEU A 34 -5.30 -4.57 -6.97
C LEU A 34 -4.87 -4.04 -8.33
N GLY A 35 -4.42 -4.96 -9.18
CA GLY A 35 -4.02 -4.71 -10.56
C GLY A 35 -2.54 -4.39 -10.71
N ASP A 36 -2.09 -4.43 -11.97
CA ASP A 36 -0.70 -4.18 -12.32
C ASP A 36 -0.40 -2.69 -12.26
N ILE A 37 0.74 -2.35 -11.64
CA ILE A 37 1.20 -0.97 -11.47
C ILE A 37 2.49 -0.83 -12.26
N GLU A 38 2.39 -0.13 -13.39
CA GLU A 38 3.53 0.19 -14.25
C GLU A 38 4.59 1.03 -13.53
N PRO A 39 5.84 1.06 -14.02
CA PRO A 39 6.86 2.00 -13.55
C PRO A 39 6.36 3.46 -13.63
N GLY A 40 6.47 4.18 -12.52
CA GLY A 40 5.97 5.55 -12.37
C GLY A 40 4.44 5.66 -12.25
N GLY A 41 3.71 4.54 -12.33
CA GLY A 41 2.27 4.47 -12.22
C GLY A 41 1.77 4.59 -10.79
N GLU A 42 0.46 4.81 -10.65
CA GLU A 42 -0.20 5.00 -9.36
C GLU A 42 -1.38 4.06 -9.20
N SER A 43 -1.61 3.64 -7.95
CA SER A 43 -2.80 2.89 -7.56
C SER A 43 -3.34 3.37 -6.21
N SER A 44 -4.60 3.05 -5.96
CA SER A 44 -5.33 3.41 -4.75
C SER A 44 -5.88 2.17 -4.08
N PHE A 45 -6.08 2.26 -2.78
CA PHE A 45 -6.72 1.23 -1.97
C PHE A 45 -7.70 1.88 -1.01
N VAL A 46 -8.66 1.10 -0.50
CA VAL A 46 -9.66 1.56 0.46
C VAL A 46 -9.70 0.57 1.62
N THR A 47 -9.84 1.10 2.82
CA THR A 47 -10.12 0.34 4.04
C THR A 47 -11.13 1.11 4.87
N GLU A 48 -11.95 0.41 5.66
CA GLU A 48 -12.82 1.11 6.60
C GLU A 48 -11.97 1.76 7.70
N ALA A 49 -12.46 2.90 8.20
CA ALA A 49 -11.83 3.58 9.31
C ALA A 49 -11.79 2.70 10.55
N MET A 50 -10.69 2.78 11.30
CA MET A 50 -10.54 2.12 12.59
C MET A 50 -11.01 3.08 13.68
N ASP A 51 -11.87 2.60 14.57
CA ASP A 51 -12.40 3.43 15.65
C ASP A 51 -11.25 3.93 16.55
N GLY A 52 -11.30 5.21 16.90
CA GLY A 52 -10.25 5.88 17.68
C GLY A 52 -8.93 6.16 16.95
N ALA A 53 -8.75 5.74 15.69
CA ALA A 53 -7.56 6.07 14.90
C ALA A 53 -7.64 7.50 14.34
N VAL A 54 -6.62 8.30 14.63
CA VAL A 54 -6.46 9.67 14.10
C VAL A 54 -5.32 9.80 13.10
N THR A 55 -4.41 8.81 13.10
CA THR A 55 -3.27 8.71 12.18
C THR A 55 -3.24 7.30 11.61
N TYR A 56 -2.83 7.15 10.36
CA TYR A 56 -2.59 5.84 9.75
C TYR A 56 -1.14 5.71 9.31
N ARG A 57 -0.52 4.59 9.67
CA ARG A 57 0.78 4.16 9.16
C ARG A 57 0.54 3.04 8.15
N ILE A 58 1.05 3.23 6.93
CA ILE A 58 0.85 2.29 5.83
C ILE A 58 2.22 1.78 5.41
N THR A 59 2.36 0.45 5.35
CA THR A 59 3.60 -0.24 4.98
C THR A 59 3.30 -1.21 3.85
N VAL A 60 4.08 -1.15 2.76
CA VAL A 60 4.07 -2.22 1.75
C VAL A 60 4.77 -3.44 2.34
N THR A 61 4.08 -4.56 2.47
CA THR A 61 4.61 -5.79 3.07
C THR A 61 5.08 -6.78 2.01
N SER A 62 4.41 -6.84 0.86
CA SER A 62 4.80 -7.70 -0.26
C SER A 62 4.26 -7.17 -1.59
N PHE A 63 4.83 -7.64 -2.68
CA PHE A 63 4.34 -7.45 -4.04
C PHE A 63 4.94 -8.53 -4.94
N ASP A 64 4.27 -8.80 -6.06
CA ASP A 64 4.77 -9.68 -7.10
C ASP A 64 5.36 -8.85 -8.25
N LEU A 65 6.52 -9.28 -8.74
CA LEU A 65 7.17 -8.67 -9.91
C LEU A 65 6.60 -9.30 -11.17
N VAL A 66 6.08 -8.48 -12.07
CA VAL A 66 5.55 -8.93 -13.36
C VAL A 66 6.62 -8.84 -14.45
N SER A 67 7.26 -7.68 -14.58
CA SER A 67 8.29 -7.46 -15.59
C SER A 67 9.20 -6.27 -15.26
N VAL A 68 10.32 -6.16 -15.97
CA VAL A 68 11.11 -4.92 -15.99
C VAL A 68 10.52 -3.97 -17.03
N GLY A 69 10.30 -2.71 -16.65
CA GLY A 69 9.88 -1.66 -17.55
C GLY A 69 10.90 -1.46 -18.66
N SER A 70 10.44 -1.49 -19.92
CA SER A 70 11.30 -1.13 -21.04
C SER A 70 11.56 0.38 -20.98
N LYS A 71 12.84 0.77 -20.80
CA LYS A 71 13.26 2.15 -21.07
C LYS A 71 13.05 2.42 -22.55
N HIS A 72 12.11 3.31 -22.88
CA HIS A 72 12.10 3.98 -24.18
C HIS A 72 13.00 5.21 -24.15
#